data_AF-I7G370-F1
#
_entry.id   AF-I7G370-F1
#
_cell.length_a   1.000
_cell.length_b   1.000
_cell.length_c   1.000
_cell.angle_alpha   90.00
_cell.angle_beta   90.00
_cell.angle_gamma   90.00
#
_symmetry.space_group_name_H-M   'P 1'
#
loop_
_entity.id
_entity.type
_entity.pdbx_description
1 polymer ?
#
loop_
_entity_poly.entity_id
_entity_poly.type
_entity_poly.pdbx_seq_one_letter_code
_entity_poly.pdbx_strand_id
1 'polypeptide(L)'
;MLQKKFRGKPTEASMEARVQEYGELDAKDYIPGAEVLEVEKEENAENDEDGWESTSLSEEEEDADGEWIDVQHSSDEEQQEISKKLNSMPMEERKAKAAAVSTSRVLTQEDFQKIRMAQMRKELDAAPGKSQKRKYIEIDSDEEPRGELLSLRDIERLHKKPKSDKETRLATATAGKTDRKEFARKKTKMNPFSSSTNKEKKKQKNFMMMRYSQNVRSKHKRSFREKQLALRDALLKKRKRMK
;
A
#
# COMPACT_ATOMS: atom_id res chain seq x y z
N MET A 1 -1.78 -18.70 -9.05
CA MET A 1 -2.58 -19.17 -7.90
C MET A 1 -2.76 -18.03 -6.91
N LEU A 2 -4.00 -17.62 -6.61
CA LEU A 2 -4.27 -16.51 -5.68
C LEU A 2 -3.68 -16.79 -4.28
N GLN A 3 -3.17 -15.76 -3.60
CA GLN A 3 -2.61 -15.93 -2.25
C GLN A 3 -3.69 -16.40 -1.27
N LYS A 4 -3.32 -17.17 -0.25
CA LYS A 4 -4.26 -17.78 0.72
C LYS A 4 -5.22 -16.76 1.36
N LYS A 5 -4.79 -15.51 1.55
CA LYS A 5 -5.60 -14.40 2.11
C LYS A 5 -6.67 -13.84 1.16
N PHE A 6 -6.63 -14.19 -0.13
CA PHE A 6 -7.56 -13.73 -1.15
C PHE A 6 -8.46 -14.85 -1.69
N ARG A 7 -8.08 -16.12 -1.49
CA ARG A 7 -8.94 -17.27 -1.84
C ARG A 7 -10.27 -17.19 -1.08
N GLY A 8 -11.38 -17.39 -1.79
CA GLY A 8 -12.73 -17.38 -1.21
C GLY A 8 -13.29 -16.00 -0.88
N LYS A 9 -12.57 -14.92 -1.21
CA LYS A 9 -13.18 -13.58 -1.23
C LYS A 9 -14.01 -13.42 -2.50
N PRO A 10 -15.17 -12.74 -2.42
CA PRO A 10 -15.95 -12.46 -3.62
C PRO A 10 -15.12 -11.58 -4.56
N THR A 11 -14.84 -12.12 -5.75
CA THR A 11 -14.29 -11.36 -6.89
C THR A 11 -15.47 -10.85 -7.72
N GLU A 12 -15.24 -9.86 -8.58
CA GLU A 12 -16.28 -9.35 -9.48
C GLU A 12 -16.87 -10.46 -10.36
N ALA A 13 -16.01 -11.37 -10.86
CA ALA A 13 -16.46 -12.56 -11.59
C ALA A 13 -17.35 -13.48 -10.73
N SER A 14 -17.04 -13.64 -9.44
CA SER A 14 -17.87 -14.43 -8.52
C SER A 14 -19.22 -13.78 -8.21
N MET A 15 -19.29 -12.44 -8.24
CA MET A 15 -20.53 -11.70 -8.03
C MET A 15 -21.46 -11.74 -9.24
N GLU A 16 -20.88 -11.80 -10.45
CA GLU A 16 -21.64 -11.93 -11.70
C GLU A 16 -22.06 -13.36 -12.03
N ALA A 17 -21.39 -14.36 -11.43
CA ALA A 17 -21.75 -15.75 -11.60
C ALA A 17 -23.15 -16.03 -11.03
N ARG A 18 -24.11 -16.28 -11.94
CA ARG A 18 -25.47 -16.71 -11.60
C ARG A 18 -25.66 -18.17 -12.02
N VAL A 19 -26.42 -18.92 -11.21
CA VAL A 19 -26.87 -20.27 -11.57
C VAL A 19 -28.02 -20.16 -12.58
N GLN A 20 -27.85 -20.78 -13.75
CA GLN A 20 -28.87 -20.84 -14.79
C GLN A 20 -29.92 -21.91 -14.47
N GLU A 21 -31.17 -21.64 -14.85
CA GLU A 21 -32.26 -22.61 -14.75
C GLU A 21 -32.22 -23.61 -15.91
N TYR A 22 -32.85 -24.78 -15.73
CA TYR A 22 -32.88 -25.81 -16.77
C TYR A 22 -33.57 -25.26 -18.04
N GLY A 23 -32.82 -25.20 -19.14
CA GLY A 23 -33.30 -24.68 -20.42
C GLY A 23 -33.14 -23.17 -20.63
N GLU A 24 -32.55 -22.45 -19.68
CA GLU A 24 -32.19 -21.03 -19.85
C GLU A 24 -31.02 -20.89 -20.83
N LEU A 25 -31.14 -20.01 -21.82
CA LEU A 25 -30.08 -19.68 -22.78
C LEU A 25 -29.47 -18.32 -22.44
N ASP A 26 -28.20 -18.28 -22.03
CA ASP A 26 -27.42 -17.04 -21.84
C ASP A 26 -26.71 -16.67 -23.15
N ALA A 27 -27.49 -16.23 -24.14
CA ALA A 27 -26.96 -15.67 -25.38
C ALA A 27 -26.67 -14.17 -25.17
N LYS A 28 -25.40 -13.78 -25.33
CA LYS A 28 -24.96 -12.38 -25.20
C LYS A 28 -24.78 -11.78 -26.58
N ASP A 29 -25.37 -10.61 -26.79
CA ASP A 29 -25.23 -9.82 -28.02
C ASP A 29 -23.89 -9.07 -28.10
N TYR A 30 -22.99 -9.28 -27.14
CA TYR A 30 -21.72 -8.57 -27.00
C TYR A 30 -20.60 -9.50 -26.51
N ILE A 31 -19.35 -9.13 -26.81
CA ILE A 31 -18.16 -9.82 -26.30
C ILE A 31 -17.89 -9.36 -24.85
N PRO A 32 -17.91 -10.25 -23.85
CA PRO A 32 -17.61 -9.87 -22.47
C PRO A 32 -16.20 -9.27 -22.34
N GLY A 33 -16.04 -8.14 -21.65
CA GLY A 33 -14.76 -7.45 -21.51
C GLY A 33 -14.47 -6.43 -22.61
N ALA A 34 -15.27 -6.37 -23.68
CA ALA A 34 -15.13 -5.38 -24.74
C ALA A 34 -15.43 -3.95 -24.27
N GLU A 35 -16.06 -3.77 -23.09
CA GLU A 35 -16.27 -2.46 -22.47
C GLU A 35 -14.96 -1.71 -22.17
N VAL A 36 -13.83 -2.41 -22.07
CA VAL A 36 -12.50 -1.81 -21.83
C VAL A 36 -11.97 -1.08 -23.04
N LEU A 37 -12.40 -1.46 -24.25
CA LEU A 37 -11.98 -0.79 -25.47
C LEU A 37 -12.66 0.57 -25.58
N GLU A 38 -11.95 1.52 -26.16
CA GLU A 38 -12.48 2.85 -26.45
C GLU A 38 -13.37 2.76 -27.68
N VAL A 39 -14.54 3.37 -27.61
CA VAL A 39 -15.39 3.57 -28.78
C VAL A 39 -14.77 4.75 -29.52
N GLU A 40 -14.18 4.51 -30.68
CA GLU A 40 -13.76 5.57 -31.58
C GLU A 40 -14.98 6.40 -31.92
N LYS A 41 -15.12 7.57 -31.28
CA LYS A 41 -16.01 8.61 -31.76
C LYS A 41 -15.27 9.27 -32.90
N GLU A 42 -15.72 9.01 -34.12
CA GLU A 42 -15.28 9.79 -35.27
C GLU A 42 -15.63 11.28 -35.02
N GLU A 43 -14.62 12.13 -35.21
CA GLU A 43 -14.62 13.61 -35.28
C GLU A 43 -14.58 14.43 -33.96
N ASN A 44 -13.35 14.79 -33.54
CA ASN A 44 -12.94 16.20 -33.63
C ASN A 44 -11.41 16.31 -33.79
N ALA A 45 -10.98 16.38 -35.04
CA ALA A 45 -9.63 16.81 -35.40
C ALA A 45 -9.68 18.33 -35.64
N GLU A 46 -9.26 19.11 -34.64
CA GLU A 46 -8.74 20.48 -34.72
C GLU A 46 -8.74 21.09 -33.30
N ASN A 47 -7.58 21.13 -32.65
CA ASN A 47 -7.14 22.30 -31.87
C ASN A 47 -5.63 22.19 -31.59
N ASP A 48 -4.87 22.65 -32.58
CA ASP A 48 -3.68 23.50 -32.49
C ASP A 48 -2.59 23.24 -31.42
N GLU A 49 -1.46 22.79 -31.98
CA GLU A 49 -0.07 23.13 -31.65
C GLU A 49 0.10 24.59 -31.18
N ASP A 50 0.62 24.81 -29.95
CA ASP A 50 1.63 25.83 -29.61
C ASP A 50 1.82 25.96 -28.09
N GLY A 51 3.07 25.85 -27.61
CA GLY A 51 3.37 26.13 -26.20
C GLY A 51 4.73 25.69 -25.68
N TRP A 52 5.80 25.75 -26.49
CA TRP A 52 7.15 25.80 -25.94
C TRP A 52 7.34 27.14 -25.21
N GLU A 53 7.45 27.12 -23.88
CA GLU A 53 8.13 28.20 -23.17
C GLU A 53 9.06 27.64 -22.08
N SER A 54 10.33 27.84 -22.35
CA SER A 54 11.51 27.58 -21.53
C SER A 54 11.50 28.38 -20.23
N THR A 55 11.84 27.75 -19.10
CA THR A 55 12.55 28.46 -18.02
C THR A 55 13.67 27.61 -17.43
N SER A 56 14.87 27.82 -17.99
CA SER A 56 16.14 28.08 -17.30
C SER A 56 16.68 27.10 -16.25
N LEU A 57 17.66 26.31 -16.70
CA LEU A 57 18.99 26.09 -16.13
C LEU A 57 19.33 26.85 -14.83
N SER A 58 19.60 26.12 -13.74
CA SER A 58 20.59 26.52 -12.73
C SER A 58 21.36 25.27 -12.28
N GLU A 59 22.65 25.34 -12.54
CA GLU A 59 23.70 24.33 -12.37
C GLU A 59 24.19 24.35 -10.92
N GLU A 60 24.20 23.18 -10.24
CA GLU A 60 25.08 22.93 -9.09
C GLU A 60 25.37 21.42 -9.00
N GLU A 61 26.66 21.10 -8.97
CA GLU A 61 27.27 19.78 -8.88
C GLU A 61 26.82 19.00 -7.63
N GLU A 62 26.83 17.66 -7.70
CA GLU A 62 27.72 16.77 -6.91
C GLU A 62 27.10 15.36 -6.75
N ASP A 63 27.79 14.39 -7.35
CA ASP A 63 27.94 12.95 -7.05
C ASP A 63 26.83 12.07 -6.41
N ALA A 64 26.76 10.86 -6.98
CA ALA A 64 26.26 9.59 -6.42
C ALA A 64 24.76 9.50 -6.16
N ASP A 65 24.00 8.53 -6.68
CA ASP A 65 24.21 7.10 -6.69
C ASP A 65 23.18 6.43 -7.63
N GLY A 66 23.42 5.17 -8.01
CA GLY A 66 22.58 4.40 -8.93
C GLY A 66 21.20 4.04 -8.37
N GLU A 67 20.33 5.03 -8.20
CA GLU A 67 18.92 4.85 -7.87
C GLU A 67 18.20 4.36 -9.13
N TRP A 68 17.70 3.12 -9.08
CA TRP A 68 16.88 2.55 -10.15
C TRP A 68 15.65 3.44 -10.32
N ILE A 69 15.63 4.22 -11.40
CA ILE A 69 14.44 4.95 -11.84
C ILE A 69 13.40 3.88 -12.15
N ASP A 70 12.36 3.81 -11.32
CA ASP A 70 11.16 3.04 -11.58
C ASP A 70 10.55 3.58 -12.87
N VAL A 71 10.80 2.89 -13.98
CA VAL A 71 10.20 3.18 -15.28
C VAL A 71 8.74 2.77 -15.16
N GLN A 72 7.93 3.67 -14.61
CA GLN A 72 6.47 3.62 -14.63
C GLN A 72 6.05 3.48 -16.11
N HIS A 73 5.75 2.26 -16.53
CA HIS A 73 5.20 2.02 -17.86
C HIS A 73 3.89 2.80 -17.96
N SER A 74 3.85 3.87 -18.77
CA SER A 74 2.68 4.76 -18.88
C SER A 74 1.39 4.02 -19.27
N SER A 75 1.50 2.79 -19.77
CA SER A 75 0.39 1.91 -20.13
C SER A 75 -0.41 1.34 -18.94
N ASP A 76 0.19 1.19 -17.74
CA ASP A 76 -0.56 0.66 -16.58
C ASP A 76 -1.45 1.73 -15.94
N GLU A 77 -1.02 3.00 -15.94
CA GLU A 77 -1.80 4.11 -15.40
C GLU A 77 -3.08 4.36 -16.22
N GLU A 78 -2.99 4.34 -17.55
CA GLU A 78 -4.15 4.44 -18.44
C GLU A 78 -5.16 3.32 -18.20
N GLN A 79 -4.71 2.08 -18.03
CA GLN A 79 -5.60 0.95 -17.74
C GLN A 79 -6.26 1.05 -16.35
N GLN A 80 -5.56 1.61 -15.37
CA GLN A 80 -6.14 1.91 -14.06
C GLN A 80 -7.20 3.03 -14.16
N GLU A 81 -7.01 4.03 -15.02
CA GLU A 81 -8.03 5.06 -15.25
C GLU A 81 -9.26 4.51 -15.95
N ILE A 82 -9.08 3.70 -17.00
CA ILE A 82 -10.18 3.07 -17.75
C ILE A 82 -10.98 2.16 -16.81
N SER A 83 -10.31 1.35 -15.98
CA SER A 83 -11.00 0.50 -15.00
C SER A 83 -11.74 1.30 -13.92
N LYS A 84 -11.20 2.43 -13.44
CA LYS A 84 -11.92 3.33 -12.52
C LYS A 84 -13.16 3.95 -13.18
N LYS A 85 -13.03 4.43 -14.43
CA LYS A 85 -14.13 4.98 -15.22
C LYS A 85 -15.23 3.92 -15.38
N LEU A 86 -14.86 2.72 -15.83
CA LEU A 86 -15.80 1.61 -15.94
C LEU A 86 -16.45 1.30 -14.61
N ASN A 87 -15.70 1.22 -13.51
CA ASN A 87 -16.22 0.94 -12.19
C ASN A 87 -17.23 1.97 -11.67
N SER A 88 -17.15 3.21 -12.14
CA SER A 88 -18.14 4.26 -11.85
C SER A 88 -19.41 4.17 -12.70
N MET A 89 -19.35 3.53 -13.88
CA MET A 89 -20.49 3.37 -14.77
C MET A 89 -21.43 2.25 -14.27
N PRO A 90 -22.76 2.43 -14.36
CA PRO A 90 -23.72 1.37 -14.07
C PRO A 90 -23.54 0.18 -15.01
N MET A 91 -23.94 -1.01 -14.55
CA MET A 91 -23.74 -2.27 -15.28
C MET A 91 -24.42 -2.29 -16.66
N GLU A 92 -25.56 -1.60 -16.80
CA GLU A 92 -26.30 -1.51 -18.07
C GLU A 92 -25.51 -0.72 -19.13
N GLU A 93 -24.89 0.38 -18.74
CA GLU A 93 -24.06 1.20 -19.65
C GLU A 93 -22.79 0.46 -20.08
N ARG A 94 -22.20 -0.36 -19.20
CA ARG A 94 -21.05 -1.21 -19.58
C ARG A 94 -21.44 -2.23 -20.64
N LYS A 95 -22.62 -2.86 -20.50
CA LYS A 95 -23.14 -3.81 -21.49
C LYS A 95 -23.44 -3.12 -22.81
N ALA A 96 -24.08 -1.93 -22.77
CA ALA A 96 -24.35 -1.14 -23.96
C ALA A 96 -23.05 -0.74 -24.69
N LYS A 97 -22.01 -0.35 -23.95
CA LYS A 97 -20.69 -0.04 -24.50
C LYS A 97 -20.05 -1.27 -25.16
N ALA A 98 -20.07 -2.42 -24.49
CA ALA A 98 -19.54 -3.66 -25.06
C ALA A 98 -20.29 -4.08 -26.33
N ALA A 99 -21.63 -3.92 -26.35
CA ALA A 99 -22.45 -4.19 -27.53
C ALA A 99 -22.15 -3.21 -28.68
N ALA A 100 -22.00 -1.92 -28.38
CA ALA A 100 -21.61 -0.92 -29.38
C ALA A 100 -20.25 -1.27 -30.01
N VAL A 101 -19.23 -1.57 -29.21
CA VAL A 101 -17.90 -1.96 -29.73
C VAL A 101 -17.96 -3.24 -30.56
N SER A 102 -18.70 -4.25 -30.09
CA SER A 102 -18.80 -5.55 -30.78
C SER A 102 -19.54 -5.45 -32.10
N THR A 103 -20.48 -4.51 -32.23
CA THR A 103 -21.26 -4.29 -33.46
C THR A 103 -20.62 -3.29 -34.41
N SER A 104 -19.87 -2.30 -33.90
CA SER A 104 -19.30 -1.23 -34.70
C SER A 104 -17.92 -1.54 -35.27
N ARG A 105 -17.08 -2.31 -34.56
CA ARG A 105 -15.66 -2.48 -34.88
C ARG A 105 -15.27 -3.95 -35.04
N VAL A 106 -14.37 -4.22 -35.98
CA VAL A 106 -13.65 -5.49 -36.06
C VAL A 106 -12.47 -5.46 -35.10
N LEU A 107 -12.48 -6.34 -34.10
CA LEU A 107 -11.46 -6.38 -33.04
C LEU A 107 -10.15 -6.97 -33.56
N THR A 108 -9.03 -6.32 -33.22
CA THR A 108 -7.69 -6.78 -33.54
C THR A 108 -7.15 -7.76 -32.48
N GLN A 109 -6.03 -8.42 -32.76
CA GLN A 109 -5.40 -9.33 -31.80
C GLN A 109 -4.98 -8.63 -30.50
N GLU A 110 -4.56 -7.36 -30.58
CA GLU A 110 -4.23 -6.54 -29.41
C GLU A 110 -5.47 -6.24 -28.57
N ASP A 111 -6.61 -6.01 -29.21
CA ASP A 111 -7.89 -5.78 -28.53
C ASP A 111 -8.32 -7.03 -27.75
N PHE A 112 -8.16 -8.23 -28.34
CA PHE A 112 -8.41 -9.48 -27.63
C PHE A 112 -7.44 -9.70 -26.46
N GLN A 113 -6.18 -9.27 -26.58
CA GLN A 113 -5.24 -9.30 -25.46
C GLN A 113 -5.69 -8.37 -24.33
N LYS A 114 -6.12 -7.15 -24.65
CA LYS A 114 -6.65 -6.18 -23.67
C LYS A 114 -7.90 -6.73 -22.97
N ILE A 115 -8.83 -7.30 -23.72
CA ILE A 115 -10.04 -7.97 -23.18
C ILE A 115 -9.65 -9.10 -22.23
N ARG A 116 -8.74 -9.97 -22.65
CA ARG A 116 -8.27 -11.10 -21.82
C ARG A 116 -7.61 -10.60 -20.55
N MET A 117 -6.75 -9.58 -20.62
CA MET A 117 -6.11 -9.01 -19.44
C MET A 117 -7.12 -8.43 -18.45
N ALA A 118 -8.16 -7.75 -18.95
CA ALA A 118 -9.23 -7.23 -18.11
C ALA A 118 -10.06 -8.33 -17.45
N GLN A 119 -10.41 -9.39 -18.18
CA GLN A 119 -11.11 -10.55 -17.62
C GLN A 119 -10.27 -11.25 -16.55
N MET A 120 -8.96 -11.43 -16.80
CA MET A 120 -8.04 -11.98 -15.80
C MET A 120 -7.97 -11.11 -14.55
N ARG A 121 -7.92 -9.78 -14.69
CA ARG A 121 -7.98 -8.85 -13.55
C ARG A 121 -9.27 -9.02 -12.76
N LYS A 122 -10.41 -9.10 -13.43
CA LYS A 122 -11.74 -9.32 -12.81
C LYS A 122 -11.82 -10.61 -11.98
N GLU A 123 -11.13 -11.66 -12.42
CA GLU A 123 -11.03 -12.93 -11.69
C GLU A 123 -10.07 -12.87 -10.50
N LEU A 124 -8.99 -12.08 -10.59
CA LEU A 124 -7.93 -12.01 -9.59
C LEU A 124 -8.19 -10.95 -8.51
N ASP A 125 -8.82 -9.83 -8.87
CA ASP A 125 -9.10 -8.72 -7.99
C ASP A 125 -10.28 -9.06 -7.08
N ALA A 126 -9.94 -9.51 -5.87
CA ALA A 126 -10.91 -9.64 -4.79
C ALA A 126 -11.45 -8.26 -4.43
N ALA A 127 -12.78 -8.15 -4.24
CA ALA A 127 -13.47 -6.89 -3.95
C ALA A 127 -12.70 -6.03 -2.93
N PRO A 128 -12.63 -4.70 -3.12
CA PRO A 128 -11.77 -3.80 -2.34
C PRO A 128 -12.18 -3.79 -0.87
N GLY A 129 -11.65 -4.74 -0.11
CA GLY A 129 -11.74 -4.72 1.34
C GLY A 129 -10.92 -3.56 1.90
N LYS A 130 -11.23 -3.14 3.13
CA LYS A 130 -10.53 -2.09 3.91
C LYS A 130 -8.99 -2.25 4.01
N SER A 131 -8.42 -3.33 3.48
CA SER A 131 -6.99 -3.65 3.47
C SER A 131 -6.17 -3.03 2.33
N GLN A 132 -6.77 -2.37 1.34
CA GLN A 132 -6.04 -1.73 0.23
C GLN A 132 -5.09 -0.59 0.66
N LYS A 133 -5.14 -0.12 1.91
CA LYS A 133 -4.19 0.87 2.44
C LYS A 133 -2.75 0.38 2.60
N ARG A 134 -2.47 -0.90 2.34
CA ARG A 134 -1.09 -1.39 2.26
C ARG A 134 -0.77 -1.63 0.79
N LYS A 135 -0.08 -0.65 0.16
CA LYS A 135 0.62 -0.88 -1.10
C LYS A 135 1.41 -2.18 -0.96
N TYR A 136 1.36 -2.98 -2.01
CA TYR A 136 2.06 -4.24 -2.13
C TYR A 136 3.53 -4.02 -1.76
N ILE A 137 3.97 -4.62 -0.64
CA ILE A 137 5.39 -4.83 -0.44
C ILE A 137 5.71 -5.89 -1.49
N GLU A 138 6.50 -5.51 -2.49
CA GLU A 138 7.13 -6.46 -3.40
C GLU A 138 7.65 -7.61 -2.56
N ILE A 139 7.09 -8.78 -2.80
CA ILE A 139 7.71 -10.00 -2.31
C ILE A 139 8.98 -10.07 -3.13
N ASP A 140 10.08 -9.64 -2.49
CA ASP A 140 11.48 -9.83 -2.82
C ASP A 140 11.63 -10.72 -4.07
N SER A 141 11.90 -10.06 -5.20
CA SER A 141 12.02 -10.65 -6.53
C SER A 141 13.29 -11.49 -6.71
N ASP A 142 13.72 -12.18 -5.66
CA ASP A 142 14.80 -13.17 -5.71
C ASP A 142 14.33 -14.51 -6.32
N GLU A 143 13.07 -14.59 -6.77
CA GLU A 143 12.64 -15.67 -7.64
C GLU A 143 13.09 -15.35 -9.06
N GLU A 144 14.26 -15.87 -9.42
CA GLU A 144 14.79 -15.84 -10.79
C GLU A 144 13.68 -16.17 -11.80
N PRO A 145 13.65 -15.49 -12.97
CA PRO A 145 12.68 -15.80 -14.01
C PRO A 145 12.73 -17.30 -14.29
N ARG A 146 11.56 -17.93 -14.51
CA ARG A 146 11.47 -19.33 -14.94
C ARG A 146 12.16 -19.48 -16.30
N GLY A 147 13.49 -19.60 -16.28
CA GLY A 147 14.29 -19.96 -17.43
C GLY A 147 14.03 -21.42 -17.81
N GLU A 148 14.65 -21.85 -18.91
CA GLU A 148 14.54 -23.23 -19.41
C GLU A 148 15.11 -24.27 -18.43
N LEU A 149 15.93 -23.84 -17.46
CA LEU A 149 16.50 -24.69 -16.43
C LEU A 149 15.61 -24.69 -15.17
N LEU A 150 15.18 -25.88 -14.76
CA LEU A 150 14.41 -26.07 -13.54
C LEU A 150 15.25 -25.73 -12.31
N SER A 151 14.69 -24.92 -11.40
CA SER A 151 15.33 -24.62 -10.12
C SER A 151 15.37 -25.86 -9.24
N LEU A 152 16.42 -26.02 -8.42
CA LEU A 152 16.52 -27.11 -7.43
C LEU A 152 15.28 -27.15 -6.52
N ARG A 153 14.69 -25.98 -6.25
CA ARG A 153 13.50 -25.85 -5.41
C ARG A 153 12.24 -26.46 -6.05
N ASP A 154 12.11 -26.36 -7.37
CA ASP A 154 11.00 -26.93 -8.13
C ASP A 154 11.14 -28.46 -8.26
N ILE A 155 12.37 -28.95 -8.35
CA ILE A 155 12.69 -30.39 -8.38
C ILE A 155 12.48 -31.02 -7.00
N GLU A 156 12.97 -30.38 -5.93
CA GLU A 156 12.93 -30.92 -4.57
C GLU A 156 11.52 -30.90 -3.94
N ARG A 157 10.58 -30.13 -4.52
CA ARG A 157 9.16 -30.08 -4.10
C ARG A 157 8.96 -29.92 -2.59
N LEU A 158 9.89 -29.21 -1.94
CA LEU A 158 9.91 -29.06 -0.49
C LEU A 158 8.81 -28.09 -0.05
N HIS A 159 7.72 -28.63 0.50
CA HIS A 159 6.53 -27.87 0.88
C HIS A 159 6.75 -26.86 2.04
N LYS A 160 7.88 -26.94 2.75
CA LYS A 160 8.22 -26.04 3.86
C LYS A 160 9.66 -25.57 3.72
N LYS A 161 9.91 -24.26 3.87
CA LYS A 161 11.27 -23.73 3.83
C LYS A 161 12.14 -24.43 4.90
N PRO A 162 13.36 -24.88 4.56
CA PRO A 162 14.28 -25.45 5.54
C PRO A 162 14.66 -24.38 6.57
N LYS A 163 15.08 -24.82 7.76
CA LYS A 163 15.56 -23.88 8.78
C LYS A 163 16.84 -23.22 8.26
N SER A 164 16.90 -21.90 8.34
CA SER A 164 18.10 -21.12 7.97
C SER A 164 19.27 -21.47 8.90
N ASP A 165 20.45 -21.65 8.34
CA ASP A 165 21.69 -21.79 9.09
C ASP A 165 21.99 -20.58 9.97
N LYS A 166 22.89 -20.76 10.93
CA LYS A 166 23.26 -19.68 11.87
C LYS A 166 23.88 -18.49 11.15
N GLU A 167 24.67 -18.74 10.10
CA GLU A 167 25.38 -17.72 9.32
C GLU A 167 24.42 -16.86 8.51
N THR A 168 23.47 -17.48 7.80
CA THR A 168 22.43 -16.76 7.05
C THR A 168 21.56 -15.91 7.98
N ARG A 169 21.22 -16.42 9.17
CA ARG A 169 20.53 -15.64 10.20
C ARG A 169 21.34 -14.41 10.66
N LEU A 170 22.65 -14.57 10.85
CA LEU A 170 23.51 -13.46 11.25
C LEU A 170 23.62 -12.43 10.12
N ALA A 171 23.78 -12.87 8.88
CA ALA A 171 23.85 -12.02 7.69
C ALA A 171 22.57 -11.19 7.49
N THR A 172 21.38 -11.81 7.61
CA THR A 172 20.10 -11.08 7.55
C THR A 172 19.97 -10.07 8.70
N ALA A 173 20.45 -10.41 9.90
CA ALA A 173 20.41 -9.52 11.06
C ALA A 173 21.40 -8.35 10.94
N THR A 174 22.56 -8.54 10.30
CA THR A 174 23.52 -7.47 10.03
C THR A 174 23.07 -6.57 8.88
N ALA A 175 22.49 -7.14 7.82
CA ALA A 175 21.91 -6.37 6.72
C ALA A 175 20.77 -5.45 7.21
N GLY A 176 19.89 -5.94 8.11
CA GLY A 176 18.84 -5.11 8.71
C GLY A 176 19.31 -4.05 9.73
N LYS A 177 20.62 -3.94 9.98
CA LYS A 177 21.21 -2.98 10.94
C LYS A 177 21.90 -1.78 10.28
N THR A 178 22.16 -1.80 8.98
CA THR A 178 22.99 -0.79 8.30
C THR A 178 22.37 0.60 8.28
N ASP A 179 21.03 0.70 8.13
CA ASP A 179 20.37 2.02 7.94
C ASP A 179 19.75 2.61 9.22
N ARG A 180 19.91 1.95 10.36
CA ARG A 180 19.44 2.51 11.65
C ARG A 180 20.50 3.40 12.26
N LYS A 181 20.40 4.71 11.97
CA LYS A 181 20.97 5.75 12.86
C LYS A 181 20.52 5.43 14.28
N GLU A 182 21.49 5.33 15.19
CA GLU A 182 21.35 4.82 16.54
C GLU A 182 20.01 5.19 17.17
N PHE A 183 19.35 4.23 17.81
CA PHE A 183 18.11 4.42 18.57
C PHE A 183 18.29 5.28 19.84
N ALA A 184 19.09 6.34 19.76
CA ALA A 184 19.05 7.40 20.73
C ALA A 184 17.77 8.21 20.51
N ARG A 185 16.98 8.34 21.58
CA ARG A 185 15.85 9.26 21.64
C ARG A 185 16.37 10.65 21.24
N LYS A 186 15.93 11.20 20.10
CA LYS A 186 16.35 12.53 19.62
C LYS A 186 16.23 13.53 20.77
N LYS A 187 17.35 14.13 21.19
CA LYS A 187 17.35 15.18 22.21
C LYS A 187 16.55 16.35 21.64
N THR A 188 15.52 16.80 22.37
CA THR A 188 14.61 17.85 21.89
C THR A 188 15.25 19.23 21.81
N LYS A 189 16.44 19.41 22.40
CA LYS A 189 17.24 20.63 22.30
C LYS A 189 18.39 20.38 21.33
N MET A 190 18.31 21.00 20.16
CA MET A 190 19.26 20.85 19.06
C MET A 190 20.60 21.55 19.31
N ASN A 191 20.65 22.53 20.20
CA ASN A 191 21.88 23.26 20.52
C ASN A 191 22.73 22.49 21.56
N PRO A 192 23.97 22.07 21.21
CA PRO A 192 24.89 21.39 22.13
C PRO A 192 25.22 22.16 23.42
N PHE A 193 25.12 23.49 23.42
CA PHE A 193 25.42 24.38 24.56
C PHE A 193 24.17 24.81 25.35
N SER A 194 23.01 24.23 25.08
CA SER A 194 21.77 24.63 25.79
C SER A 194 21.79 24.18 27.25
N SER A 195 21.42 25.09 28.15
CA SER A 195 21.27 24.77 29.57
C SER A 195 20.15 23.75 29.80
N SER A 196 20.36 22.80 30.71
CA SER A 196 19.34 21.84 31.12
C SER A 196 18.31 22.50 32.04
N THR A 197 17.04 22.11 31.89
CA THR A 197 15.97 22.64 32.75
C THR A 197 16.10 22.12 34.18
N ASN A 198 15.58 22.85 35.17
CA ASN A 198 15.53 22.37 36.56
C ASN A 198 14.81 21.01 36.70
N LYS A 199 13.90 20.69 35.78
CA LYS A 199 13.21 19.39 35.72
C LYS A 199 14.14 18.26 35.24
N GLU A 200 15.00 18.52 34.27
CA GLU A 200 16.03 17.57 33.79
C GLU A 200 17.13 17.38 34.84
N LYS A 201 17.64 18.48 35.41
CA LYS A 201 18.61 18.46 36.50
C LYS A 201 18.12 17.65 37.69
N LYS A 202 16.82 17.69 38.01
CA LYS A 202 16.20 16.86 39.08
C LYS A 202 16.20 15.36 38.76
N LYS A 203 16.12 14.95 37.49
CA LYS A 203 16.14 13.54 37.09
C LYS A 203 17.55 12.94 37.12
N GLN A 204 18.56 13.77 36.87
CA GLN A 204 19.96 13.35 36.78
C GLN A 204 20.72 13.50 38.11
N LYS A 205 20.04 13.80 39.22
CA LYS A 205 20.68 13.83 40.55
C LYS A 205 21.03 12.41 41.00
N ASN A 206 22.23 12.24 41.53
CA ASN A 206 22.70 10.97 42.09
C ASN A 206 21.72 10.45 43.16
N PHE A 207 21.49 9.13 43.16
CA PHE A 207 20.53 8.48 44.06
C PHE A 207 20.81 8.79 45.55
N MET A 208 22.09 8.85 45.94
CA MET A 208 22.52 9.18 47.30
C MET A 208 22.10 10.60 47.74
N MET A 209 21.93 11.53 46.80
CA MET A 209 21.41 12.87 47.08
C MET A 209 19.89 12.91 47.02
N MET A 210 19.29 12.11 46.13
CA MET A 210 17.84 12.00 45.99
C MET A 210 17.18 11.32 47.19
N ARG A 211 17.82 10.30 47.78
CA ARG A 211 17.26 9.54 48.90
C ARG A 211 16.98 10.40 50.13
N TYR A 212 17.79 11.43 50.36
CA TYR A 212 17.62 12.36 51.47
C TYR A 212 16.71 13.55 51.13
N SER A 213 16.31 13.69 49.87
CA SER A 213 15.40 14.77 49.49
C SER A 213 14.05 14.60 50.18
N GLN A 214 13.48 15.70 50.64
CA GLN A 214 12.20 15.70 51.34
C GLN A 214 11.11 15.01 50.51
N ASN A 215 11.08 15.24 49.20
CA ASN A 215 10.10 14.65 48.27
C ASN A 215 10.19 13.13 48.13
N VAL A 216 11.29 12.50 48.51
CA VAL A 216 11.45 11.03 48.50
C VAL A 216 11.17 10.47 49.88
N ARG A 217 11.71 11.12 50.93
CA ARG A 217 11.53 10.74 52.33
C ARG A 217 10.10 10.94 52.83
N SER A 218 9.39 11.93 52.32
CA SER A 218 8.01 12.24 52.69
C SER A 218 6.97 11.50 51.85
N LYS A 219 7.37 10.59 50.94
CA LYS A 219 6.43 9.74 50.17
C LYS A 219 5.78 8.70 51.07
N HIS A 220 4.88 9.15 51.93
CA HIS A 220 3.92 8.28 52.58
C HIS A 220 2.80 7.93 51.60
N LYS A 221 2.07 6.85 51.89
CA LYS A 221 0.81 6.57 51.20
C LYS A 221 -0.08 7.82 51.33
N ARG A 222 -0.61 8.32 50.21
CA ARG A 222 -1.51 9.48 50.20
C ARG A 222 -2.62 9.30 51.23
N SER A 223 -2.91 10.36 51.98
CA SER A 223 -4.02 10.34 52.94
C SER A 223 -5.35 10.07 52.21
N PHE A 224 -6.36 9.56 52.93
CA PHE A 224 -7.68 9.32 52.34
C PHE A 224 -8.26 10.61 51.71
N ARG A 225 -8.06 11.76 52.38
CA ARG A 225 -8.45 13.08 51.89
C ARG A 225 -7.74 13.47 50.59
N GLU A 226 -6.44 13.23 50.49
CA GLU A 226 -5.69 13.47 49.24
C GLU A 226 -6.11 12.57 48.09
N LYS A 227 -6.54 11.33 48.37
CA LYS A 227 -7.08 10.43 47.36
C LYS A 227 -8.43 10.93 46.85
N GLN A 228 -9.31 11.40 47.75
CA GLN A 228 -10.59 12.00 47.39
C GLN A 228 -10.42 13.25 46.51
N LEU A 229 -9.49 14.15 46.88
CA LEU A 229 -9.19 15.35 46.09
C LEU A 229 -8.67 15.00 44.69
N ALA A 230 -7.72 14.07 44.56
CA ALA A 230 -7.25 13.64 43.24
C ALA A 230 -8.34 13.00 42.38
N LEU A 231 -9.22 12.19 42.98
CA LEU A 231 -10.34 11.58 42.27
C LEU A 231 -11.29 12.67 41.74
N ARG A 232 -11.64 13.65 42.59
CA ARG A 232 -12.46 14.80 42.20
C ARG A 232 -11.82 15.58 41.03
N ASP A 233 -10.54 15.91 41.13
CA ASP A 233 -9.84 16.68 40.10
C ASP A 233 -9.72 15.91 38.78
N ALA A 234 -9.47 14.60 38.84
CA ALA A 234 -9.43 13.73 37.67
C ALA A 234 -10.78 13.69 36.95
N LEU A 235 -11.89 13.57 37.70
CA LEU A 235 -13.24 13.60 37.14
C LEU A 235 -13.58 14.97 36.52
N LEU A 236 -13.21 16.07 37.17
CA LEU A 236 -13.38 17.42 36.63
C LEU A 236 -12.61 17.60 35.31
N LYS A 237 -11.37 17.11 35.24
CA LYS A 237 -10.56 17.15 34.01
C LYS A 237 -11.17 16.28 32.90
N LYS A 238 -11.71 15.11 33.24
CA LYS A 238 -12.42 14.25 32.27
C LYS A 238 -13.67 14.95 31.73
N ARG A 239 -14.48 15.57 32.60
CA ARG A 239 -15.68 16.34 32.20
C ARG A 239 -15.34 17.50 31.28
N LYS A 240 -14.28 18.26 31.59
CA LYS A 240 -13.82 19.38 30.74
C LYS A 240 -13.34 18.95 29.35
N ARG A 241 -12.90 17.70 29.17
CA ARG A 241 -12.47 17.15 27.88
C ARG A 241 -13.62 16.56 27.05
N MET A 242 -14.75 16.29 27.68
CA MET A 242 -15.95 15.71 27.06
C MET A 242 -16.98 16.78 26.67
N LYS A 243 -16.81 18.02 27.14
CA LYS A 243 -17.37 19.22 26.53
C LYS A 243 -16.39 19.70 25.48
#